data_AF-A0A3N5W9I1-F1
#
_entry.id   AF-A0A3N5W9I1-F1
#
_cell.length_a   1.000
_cell.length_b   1.000
_cell.length_c   1.000
_cell.angle_alpha   90.00
_cell.angle_beta   90.00
_cell.angle_gamma   90.00
#
_symmetry.space_group_name_H-M   'P 1'
#
loop_
_entity.id
_entity.type
_entity.pdbx_description
1 polymer ?
#
loop_
_entity_poly.entity_id
_entity_poly.type
_entity_poly.pdbx_seq_one_letter_code
_entity_poly.pdbx_strand_id
1 'polypeptide(L)'
;MPHSNFLAILNSWKGSEVTVVNPQSFRRGAITNAIDLETFPARLVQVGEDFVEVSYEAKKKGDMAPVTQFIPFTQIRRLSVWGSENLIHI
;
A
#
# COMPACT_ATOMS: atom_id res chain seq x y z
N MET A 1 -15.60 -14.06 -14.55
CA MET A 1 -14.25 -13.98 -13.95
C MET A 1 -13.89 -12.50 -13.78
N PRO A 2 -13.96 -11.90 -12.58
CA PRO A 2 -13.74 -10.46 -12.36
C PRO A 2 -12.25 -10.04 -12.30
N HIS A 3 -11.31 -10.98 -12.49
CA HIS A 3 -9.86 -10.75 -12.36
C HIS A 3 -9.29 -9.74 -13.37
N SER A 4 -9.91 -9.55 -14.54
CA SER A 4 -9.36 -8.70 -15.59
C SER A 4 -9.34 -7.21 -15.23
N ASN A 5 -10.33 -6.73 -14.48
CA ASN A 5 -10.45 -5.31 -14.18
C ASN A 5 -9.54 -4.88 -13.02
N PHE A 6 -9.35 -5.76 -12.03
CA PHE A 6 -8.46 -5.51 -10.88
C PHE A 6 -7.00 -5.37 -11.31
N LEU A 7 -6.50 -6.33 -12.10
CA LEU A 7 -5.15 -6.28 -12.65
C LEU A 7 -4.95 -5.11 -13.60
N ALA A 8 -5.96 -4.76 -14.41
CA ALA A 8 -5.89 -3.59 -15.29
C ALA A 8 -5.71 -2.29 -14.50
N ILE A 9 -6.43 -2.12 -13.39
CA ILE A 9 -6.30 -0.95 -12.51
C ILE A 9 -4.89 -0.88 -11.92
N LEU A 10 -4.40 -1.96 -11.29
CA LEU A 10 -3.05 -1.98 -10.71
C LEU A 10 -1.95 -1.72 -11.75
N ASN A 11 -2.07 -2.31 -12.94
CA ASN A 11 -1.12 -2.07 -14.02
C ASN A 11 -1.15 -0.62 -14.51
N SER A 12 -2.31 0.04 -14.51
CA SER A 12 -2.43 1.46 -14.85
C SER A 12 -1.76 2.39 -13.83
N TRP A 13 -1.57 1.93 -12.60
CA TRP A 13 -0.91 2.68 -11.52
C TRP A 13 0.59 2.36 -11.40
N LYS A 14 1.12 1.46 -12.24
CA LYS A 14 2.53 1.05 -12.17
C LYS A 14 3.45 2.26 -12.39
N GLY A 15 4.39 2.46 -11.47
CA GLY A 15 5.31 3.60 -11.44
C GLY A 15 4.76 4.84 -10.73
N SER A 16 3.45 4.89 -10.44
CA SER A 16 2.81 5.97 -9.71
C SER A 16 3.01 5.85 -8.20
N GLU A 17 2.81 6.97 -7.52
CA GLU A 17 2.68 7.01 -6.07
C GLU A 17 1.30 6.47 -5.67
N VAL A 18 1.28 5.63 -4.65
CA VAL A 18 0.11 4.98 -4.08
C VAL A 18 0.17 5.10 -2.56
N THR A 19 -0.98 5.33 -1.94
CA THR A 19 -1.11 5.34 -0.48
C THR A 19 -1.54 3.95 -0.04
N VAL A 20 -0.69 3.26 0.71
CA VAL A 20 -1.05 1.98 1.32
C VAL A 20 -1.76 2.25 2.63
N VAL A 21 -2.98 1.74 2.78
CA VAL A 21 -3.82 1.84 3.97
C VAL A 21 -3.76 0.50 4.67
N ASN A 22 -3.11 0.45 5.85
CA ASN A 22 -2.99 -0.76 6.64
C ASN A 22 -3.78 -0.65 7.95
N PRO A 23 -5.03 -1.14 8.00
CA PRO A 23 -5.84 -1.17 9.21
C PRO A 23 -5.36 -2.19 10.25
N GLN A 24 -4.43 -3.10 9.90
CA GLN A 24 -3.92 -4.15 10.81
C GLN A 24 -2.59 -3.80 11.46
N SER A 25 -1.88 -2.76 11.01
CA SER A 25 -0.75 -2.19 11.74
C SER A 25 -1.25 -1.38 12.94
N PHE A 26 -1.80 -2.06 13.94
CA PHE A 26 -2.17 -1.46 15.21
C PHE A 26 -0.89 -1.15 16.00
N ARG A 27 -0.38 0.08 15.91
CA ARG A 27 0.42 0.61 17.01
C ARG A 27 -0.53 1.09 18.10
N ARG A 28 -0.40 0.56 19.31
CA ARG A 28 -0.95 1.21 20.51
C ARG A 28 -0.21 2.54 20.67
N GLY A 29 -0.80 3.63 20.19
CA GLY A 29 -0.40 4.97 20.59
C GLY A 29 -0.63 5.12 22.09
N ALA A 30 0.41 5.49 22.83
CA ALA A 30 0.20 6.03 24.15
C ALA A 30 -0.53 7.36 23.96
N ILE A 31 -1.70 7.51 24.59
CA ILE A 31 -2.51 8.74 24.66
C ILE A 31 -3.61 8.79 23.56
N THR A 32 -4.84 8.51 24.00
CA THR A 32 -6.16 8.60 23.32
C THR A 32 -6.65 7.40 22.50
N ASN A 33 -7.93 7.05 22.73
CA ASN A 33 -8.68 5.96 22.09
C ASN A 33 -9.03 6.26 20.61
N ALA A 34 -8.05 6.66 19.80
CA ALA A 34 -8.19 6.76 18.35
C ALA A 34 -7.67 5.47 17.70
N ILE A 35 -8.47 4.84 16.84
CA ILE A 35 -8.00 3.79 15.95
C ILE A 35 -7.28 4.51 14.81
N ASP A 36 -5.97 4.74 14.97
CA ASP A 36 -5.17 5.32 13.89
C ASP A 36 -5.00 4.29 12.78
N LEU A 37 -5.58 4.60 11.62
CA LEU A 37 -5.28 3.91 10.37
C LEU A 37 -3.86 4.31 9.96
N GLU A 38 -2.90 3.38 10.05
CA GLU A 38 -1.56 3.64 9.51
C GLU A 38 -1.65 3.65 7.98
N THR A 39 -1.51 4.86 7.41
CA THR A 39 -1.32 5.06 5.98
C THR A 39 0.13 5.42 5.71
N PHE A 40 0.68 4.93 4.60
CA PHE A 40 2.02 5.34 4.18
C PHE A 40 2.08 5.51 2.65
N PRO A 41 2.75 6.57 2.17
CA PRO A 41 3.00 6.74 0.75
C PRO A 41 4.05 5.73 0.28
N ALA A 42 3.81 5.11 -0.86
CA ALA A 42 4.72 4.19 -1.51
C ALA A 42 4.66 4.37 -3.02
N ARG A 43 5.66 3.90 -3.75
CA ARG A 43 5.62 3.80 -5.21
C ARG A 43 5.29 2.36 -5.60
N LEU A 44 4.31 2.17 -6.48
CA LEU A 44 4.02 0.85 -7.05
C LEU A 44 5.10 0.52 -8.09
N VAL A 45 6.02 -0.39 -7.76
CA VAL A 45 7.17 -0.74 -8.61
C VAL A 45 6.76 -1.79 -9.65
N GLN A 46 6.08 -2.84 -9.19
CA GLN A 46 5.72 -3.97 -10.02
C GLN A 46 4.34 -4.55 -9.64
N VAL A 47 3.65 -5.07 -10.65
CA VAL A 47 2.46 -5.92 -10.50
C VAL A 47 2.88 -7.30 -11.00
N GLY A 48 2.96 -8.25 -10.09
CA GLY A 48 3.25 -9.66 -10.38
C GLY A 48 1.98 -10.44 -10.73
N GLU A 49 2.09 -11.76 -10.74
CA GLU A 49 0.96 -12.66 -11.02
C GLU A 49 -0.04 -12.71 -9.85
N ASP A 50 0.45 -12.70 -8.62
CA ASP A 50 -0.32 -12.85 -7.37
C ASP A 50 0.05 -11.81 -6.29
N PHE A 51 0.90 -10.83 -6.62
CA PHE A 51 1.37 -9.80 -5.69
C PHE A 51 1.56 -8.43 -6.35
N VAL A 52 1.58 -7.37 -5.55
CA VAL A 52 2.18 -6.08 -5.91
C VAL A 52 3.46 -5.84 -5.13
N GLU A 53 4.42 -5.18 -5.78
CA GLU A 53 5.64 -4.71 -5.15
C GLU A 53 5.56 -3.19 -4.97
N VAL A 54 5.71 -2.73 -3.74
CA VAL A 54 5.72 -1.31 -3.40
C VAL A 54 7.05 -0.94 -2.75
N SER A 55 7.54 0.27 -3.05
CA SER A 55 8.75 0.83 -2.44
C SER A 55 8.41 2.08 -1.66
N TYR A 56 8.83 2.17 -0.40
CA TYR A 56 8.64 3.35 0.44
C TYR A 56 9.90 3.65 1.24
N GLU A 57 10.05 4.88 1.71
CA GLU A 57 11.18 5.23 2.58
C GLU A 57 10.86 4.85 4.03
N ALA A 58 11.74 4.08 4.66
CA ALA A 58 11.61 3.73 6.06
C ALA A 58 12.91 3.99 6.80
N LYS A 59 12.81 4.36 8.09
CA LYS A 59 13.97 4.46 8.97
C LYS A 59 14.51 3.07 9.29
N LYS A 60 15.70 2.76 8.80
CA LYS A 60 16.45 1.55 9.15
C LYS A 60 17.71 1.96 9.90
N LYS A 61 17.77 1.64 11.20
CA LYS A 61 18.93 1.94 12.08
C LYS A 61 19.34 3.42 12.10
N GLY A 62 18.39 4.34 11.93
CA GLY A 62 18.64 5.80 11.99
C GLY A 62 18.68 6.48 10.63
N ASP A 63 18.95 5.74 9.55
CA ASP A 63 19.00 6.28 8.19
C ASP A 63 17.69 6.01 7.43
N MET A 64 17.30 6.96 6.59
CA MET A 64 16.22 6.75 5.63
C MET A 64 16.74 5.89 4.48
N ALA A 65 16.12 4.75 4.26
CA ALA A 65 16.46 3.86 3.17
C ALA A 65 15.18 3.40 2.45
N PRO A 66 15.24 3.20 1.12
CA PRO A 66 14.13 2.59 0.40
C PRO A 66 13.95 1.14 0.89
N VAL A 67 12.73 0.81 1.27
CA VAL A 67 12.31 -0.54 1.62
C VAL A 67 11.29 -1.00 0.59
N THR A 68 11.57 -2.16 0.01
CA THR A 68 10.64 -2.87 -0.87
C THR A 68 9.78 -3.82 -0.05
N GLN A 69 8.48 -3.78 -0.28
CA GLN A 69 7.51 -4.70 0.30
C GLN A 69 6.71 -5.40 -0.79
N PHE A 70 6.56 -6.71 -0.65
CA PHE A 70 5.70 -7.54 -1.48
C PHE A 70 4.35 -7.73 -0.77
N ILE A 71 3.26 -7.31 -1.41
CA ILE A 71 1.90 -7.41 -0.89
C ILE A 71 1.13 -8.43 -1.75
N PRO A 72 0.79 -9.61 -1.20
CA PRO A 72 -0.05 -10.57 -1.91
C PRO A 72 -1.44 -10.00 -2.19
N PHE A 73 -2.04 -10.32 -3.34
CA PHE A 73 -3.40 -9.86 -3.67
C PHE A 73 -4.45 -10.36 -2.67
N THR A 74 -4.19 -11.48 -1.99
CA THR A 74 -5.04 -12.00 -0.92
C THR A 74 -5.13 -11.07 0.29
N GLN A 75 -4.15 -10.18 0.48
CA GLN A 75 -4.19 -9.15 1.52
C GLN A 75 -4.88 -7.88 1.04
N ILE A 76 -4.95 -7.62 -0.28
CA ILE A 76 -5.60 -6.43 -0.82
C ILE A 76 -7.12 -6.58 -0.69
N ARG A 77 -7.70 -5.83 0.25
CA ARG A 77 -9.15 -5.79 0.50
C ARG A 77 -9.87 -4.94 -0.53
N ARG A 78 -9.27 -3.82 -0.93
CA ARG A 78 -9.89 -2.82 -1.80
C ARG A 78 -8.85 -1.94 -2.48
N LEU A 79 -9.16 -1.53 -3.72
CA LEU A 79 -8.51 -0.40 -4.39
C LEU A 79 -9.51 0.77 -4.45
N SER A 80 -9.05 1.98 -4.19
CA SER A 80 -9.88 3.18 -4.31
C SER A 80 -9.09 4.36 -4.82
N VAL A 81 -9.77 5.33 -5.42
CA VAL A 81 -9.20 6.62 -5.79
C VAL A 81 -9.87 7.68 -4.93
N TRP A 82 -9.09 8.52 -4.26
CA TRP A 82 -9.58 9.69 -3.54
C TRP A 82 -8.95 10.94 -4.15
N GLY A 83 -9.73 11.71 -4.89
CA GLY A 83 -9.20 12.86 -5.63
C GLY A 83 -8.17 12.41 -6.66
N SER A 84 -6.92 12.83 -6.50
CA SER A 84 -5.78 12.41 -7.33
C SER A 84 -4.95 11.26 -6.75
N GLU A 85 -5.32 10.75 -5.57
CA GLU A 85 -4.57 9.71 -4.87
C GLU A 85 -5.11 8.32 -5.16
N ASN A 86 -4.20 7.37 -5.44
CA ASN A 86 -4.49 5.96 -5.58
C ASN A 86 -4.25 5.26 -4.24
N LEU A 87 -5.25 4.57 -3.70
CA LEU A 87 -5.16 3.91 -2.40
C LEU A 87 -5.26 2.39 -2.54
N ILE A 88 -4.34 1.69 -1.86
CA ILE A 88 -4.33 0.23 -1.71
C ILE A 88 -4.67 -0.10 -0.26
N HIS A 89 -5.84 -0.69 -0.04
CA HIS A 89 -6.26 -1.13 1.29
C HIS A 89 -5.85 -2.57 1.50
N ILE A 90 -4.98 -2.82 2.47
CA ILE A 90 -4.53 -4.15 2.90
C ILE A 90 -5.24 -4.62 4.19
#